data_AF-A0A1B6K4T4-F1
#
_entry.id   AF-A0A1B6K4T4-F1
#
_cell.length_a   1.000
_cell.length_b   1.000
_cell.length_c   1.000
_cell.angle_alpha   90.00
_cell.angle_beta   90.00
_cell.angle_gamma   90.00
#
_symmetry.space_group_name_H-M   'P 1'
#
loop_
_entity.id
_entity.type
_entity.pdbx_description
1 polymer ?
#
loop_
_entity_poly.entity_id
_entity_poly.type
_entity_poly.pdbx_seq_one_letter_code
_entity_poly.pdbx_strand_id
1 'polypeptide(L)'
;PTPCDRDRLVPLLVKLPDSAFTASTSQLGSEPWQTRRRGTTGLSVWRPQVSRQNEFLQVDLGMPEPVYGVRSAGANSTQYVSSFQLLYSMDNNTFSYVTLY
;
A
#
# COMPACT_ATOMS: atom_id res chain seq x y z
N PRO A 1 7.11 -14.57 -20.02
CA PRO A 1 6.06 -13.52 -20.07
C PRO A 1 6.52 -12.35 -20.93
N THR A 2 5.63 -11.78 -21.73
CA THR A 2 5.92 -10.56 -22.51
C THR A 2 6.30 -9.43 -21.54
N PRO A 3 7.32 -8.61 -21.82
CA PRO A 3 7.67 -7.48 -20.98
C PRO A 3 6.47 -6.56 -20.78
N CYS A 4 6.20 -6.15 -19.54
CA CYS A 4 5.13 -5.22 -19.23
C CYS A 4 5.48 -3.83 -19.81
N ASP A 5 4.58 -3.29 -20.64
CA ASP A 5 4.70 -1.92 -21.14
C ASP A 5 4.43 -0.96 -19.97
N ARG A 6 5.48 -0.24 -19.55
CA ARG A 6 5.41 0.69 -18.41
C ARG A 6 4.42 1.83 -18.64
N ASP A 7 4.11 2.14 -19.89
CA ASP A 7 3.15 3.19 -20.26
C ASP A 7 1.69 2.70 -20.19
N ARG A 8 1.46 1.40 -19.92
CA ARG A 8 0.14 0.77 -19.86
C ARG A 8 -0.20 0.20 -18.47
N LEU A 9 0.47 0.67 -17.42
CA LEU A 9 0.16 0.23 -16.05
C LEU A 9 -1.21 0.73 -15.60
N VAL A 10 -2.04 -0.19 -15.09
CA VAL A 10 -3.36 0.11 -14.55
C VAL A 10 -3.28 0.24 -13.02
N PRO A 11 -3.76 1.34 -12.42
CA PRO A 11 -3.81 1.47 -10.96
C PRO A 11 -4.80 0.48 -10.33
N LEU A 12 -4.29 -0.48 -9.55
CA LEU A 12 -5.12 -1.52 -8.93
C LEU A 12 -5.96 -1.00 -7.76
N LEU A 13 -5.49 0.03 -7.04
CA LEU A 13 -6.13 0.48 -5.79
C LEU A 13 -7.42 1.30 -5.98
N VAL A 14 -7.66 1.83 -7.18
CA VAL A 14 -8.69 2.85 -7.42
C VAL A 14 -10.11 2.31 -7.25
N LYS A 15 -10.33 1.03 -7.57
CA LYS A 15 -11.66 0.40 -7.57
C LYS A 15 -11.93 -0.44 -6.32
N LEU A 16 -10.99 -0.52 -5.39
CA LEU A 16 -11.13 -1.36 -4.20
C LEU A 16 -12.00 -0.67 -3.13
N PRO A 17 -12.89 -1.40 -2.45
CA PRO A 17 -13.67 -0.87 -1.34
C PRO A 17 -12.78 -0.51 -0.14
N ASP A 18 -13.24 0.35 0.76
CA ASP A 18 -12.47 0.78 1.94
C ASP A 18 -12.08 -0.38 2.84
N SER A 19 -12.92 -1.41 2.93
CA SER A 19 -12.66 -2.65 3.67
C SER A 19 -11.49 -3.48 3.13
N ALA A 20 -11.06 -3.23 1.89
CA ALA A 20 -9.89 -3.89 1.31
C ALA A 20 -8.57 -3.39 1.91
N PHE A 21 -8.60 -2.29 2.67
CA PHE A 21 -7.41 -1.67 3.23
C PHE A 21 -7.41 -1.83 4.74
N THR A 22 -6.43 -2.58 5.25
CA THR A 22 -6.21 -2.78 6.69
C THR A 22 -4.80 -2.34 7.06
N ALA A 23 -4.52 -2.22 8.36
CA ALA A 23 -3.19 -1.90 8.85
C ALA A 23 -2.99 -2.48 10.25
N SER A 24 -1.73 -2.53 10.71
CA SER A 24 -1.38 -2.85 12.09
C SER A 24 -2.06 -1.90 13.08
N THR A 25 -1.89 -0.59 12.84
CA THR A 25 -2.50 0.49 13.60
C THR A 25 -2.81 1.66 12.68
N SER A 26 -3.67 2.56 13.13
CA SER A 26 -3.95 3.81 12.42
C SER A 26 -4.20 4.94 13.41
N GLN A 27 -3.62 6.10 13.13
CA GLN A 27 -4.02 7.33 13.81
C GLN A 27 -5.44 7.71 13.39
N LEU A 28 -6.23 8.26 14.32
CA LEU A 28 -7.58 8.77 14.02
C LEU A 28 -7.54 9.78 12.86
N GLY A 29 -8.36 9.55 11.84
CA GLY A 29 -8.40 10.38 10.63
C GLY A 29 -7.24 10.11 9.65
N SER A 30 -6.49 9.03 9.83
CA SER A 30 -5.42 8.58 8.93
C SER A 30 -5.56 7.08 8.65
N GLU A 31 -6.77 6.68 8.29
CA GLU A 31 -7.12 5.28 8.07
C GLU A 31 -6.49 4.70 6.79
N PRO A 32 -6.35 3.36 6.69
CA PRO A 32 -5.55 2.73 5.64
C PRO A 32 -6.05 3.02 4.22
N TRP A 33 -7.36 3.04 4.01
CA TRP A 33 -7.98 3.28 2.70
C TRP A 33 -7.69 4.67 2.13
N GLN A 34 -7.21 5.61 2.95
CA GLN A 34 -6.83 6.93 2.47
C GLN A 34 -5.61 6.88 1.54
N THR A 35 -4.80 5.80 1.58
CA THR A 35 -3.63 5.61 0.70
C THR A 35 -3.93 5.69 -0.80
N ARG A 36 -5.17 5.36 -1.22
CA ARG A 36 -5.59 5.44 -2.63
C ARG A 36 -5.91 6.86 -3.08
N ARG A 37 -6.09 7.81 -2.15
CA ARG A 37 -6.44 9.20 -2.45
C ARG A 37 -5.18 9.97 -2.84
N ARG A 38 -5.22 10.65 -3.99
CA ARG A 38 -4.13 11.54 -4.40
C ARG A 38 -4.21 12.84 -3.60
N GLY A 39 -3.08 13.22 -3.01
CA GLY A 39 -2.94 14.21 -1.94
C GLY A 39 -3.60 15.56 -2.19
N THR A 40 -4.49 15.94 -1.27
CA THR A 40 -4.95 17.32 -1.13
C THR A 40 -4.78 17.87 0.28
N THR A 41 -4.63 17.04 1.33
CA THR A 41 -4.37 17.48 2.71
C THR A 41 -3.63 16.41 3.52
N GLY A 42 -2.84 16.79 4.54
CA GLY A 42 -2.05 15.85 5.36
C GLY A 42 -2.84 14.78 6.13
N LEU A 43 -4.17 14.98 6.26
CA LEU A 43 -5.15 14.02 6.81
C LEU A 43 -5.75 13.09 5.74
N SER A 44 -5.13 12.98 4.57
CA SER A 44 -5.58 12.12 3.46
C SER A 44 -4.60 10.98 3.17
N VAL A 45 -3.78 10.58 4.14
CA VAL A 45 -2.83 9.46 4.01
C VAL A 45 -2.92 8.56 5.24
N TRP A 46 -2.59 7.29 5.05
CA TRP A 46 -2.44 6.38 6.19
C TRP A 46 -1.25 6.78 7.07
N ARG A 47 -1.42 6.65 8.38
CA ARG A 47 -0.36 6.81 9.38
C ARG A 47 -0.55 5.79 10.49
N PRO A 48 0.49 5.03 10.87
CA PRO A 48 0.41 4.21 12.07
C PRO A 48 0.30 5.10 13.31
N GLN A 49 -0.22 4.54 14.40
CA GLN A 49 -0.34 5.24 15.66
C GLN A 49 1.04 5.60 16.26
N VAL A 50 2.05 4.76 16.02
CA VAL A 50 3.45 5.00 16.42
C VAL A 50 4.37 4.61 15.28
N SER A 51 5.34 5.45 14.94
CA SER A 51 6.31 5.16 13.87
C SER A 51 7.34 4.12 14.34
N ARG A 52 7.13 2.84 14.00
CA ARG A 52 8.00 1.71 14.34
C ARG A 52 8.22 0.79 13.14
N GLN A 53 9.26 -0.05 13.19
CA GLN A 53 9.69 -0.89 12.04
C GLN A 53 8.66 -1.95 11.59
N ASN A 54 7.73 -2.35 12.45
CA ASN A 54 6.78 -3.44 12.16
C ASN A 54 5.36 -2.96 11.88
N GLU A 55 5.18 -1.66 11.64
CA GLU A 55 3.90 -1.14 11.21
C GLU A 55 3.68 -1.46 9.72
N PHE A 56 2.48 -1.92 9.39
CA PHE A 56 2.16 -2.32 8.02
C PHE A 56 0.80 -1.78 7.60
N LEU A 57 0.67 -1.56 6.30
CA LEU A 57 -0.60 -1.39 5.60
C LEU A 57 -0.74 -2.58 4.65
N GLN A 58 -1.91 -3.20 4.68
CA GLN A 58 -2.26 -4.34 3.86
C GLN A 58 -3.39 -3.95 2.91
N VAL A 59 -3.30 -4.44 1.67
CA VAL A 59 -4.35 -4.29 0.66
C VAL A 59 -4.76 -5.67 0.17
N ASP A 60 -6.04 -6.00 0.33
CA ASP A 60 -6.67 -7.16 -0.28
C ASP A 60 -7.17 -6.80 -1.68
N LEU A 61 -6.64 -7.46 -2.71
CA LEU A 61 -7.04 -7.22 -4.10
C LEU A 61 -8.34 -7.95 -4.47
N GLY A 62 -8.88 -8.79 -3.58
CA GLY A 62 -10.11 -9.56 -3.75
C GLY A 62 -9.98 -10.78 -4.66
N MET A 63 -9.02 -10.77 -5.59
CA MET A 63 -8.66 -11.90 -6.43
C MET A 63 -7.15 -11.88 -6.75
N PRO A 64 -6.58 -13.01 -7.20
CA PRO A 64 -5.22 -13.06 -7.71
C PRO A 64 -4.99 -12.04 -8.83
N GLU A 65 -4.09 -11.08 -8.62
CA GLU A 65 -3.79 -10.00 -9.57
C GLU A 65 -2.28 -9.92 -9.86
N PRO A 66 -1.85 -9.75 -11.12
CA PRO A 66 -0.46 -9.49 -11.43
C PRO A 66 -0.06 -8.08 -10.99
N VAL A 67 0.84 -7.99 -10.01
CA VAL A 67 1.38 -6.72 -9.51
C VAL A 67 2.76 -6.46 -10.13
N TYR A 68 2.85 -5.41 -10.95
CA TYR A 68 4.10 -5.05 -11.64
C TYR A 68 4.95 -3.99 -10.94
N GLY A 69 4.40 -3.34 -9.90
CA GLY A 69 5.13 -2.33 -9.16
C GLY A 69 4.28 -1.66 -8.09
N VAL A 70 4.96 -0.95 -7.20
CA VAL A 70 4.36 -0.19 -6.11
C VAL A 70 4.81 1.26 -6.22
N ARG A 71 3.87 2.19 -6.01
CA ARG A 71 4.15 3.62 -5.88
C ARG A 71 3.88 4.04 -4.45
N SER A 72 4.90 4.52 -3.75
CA SER A 72 4.77 5.14 -2.44
C SER A 72 4.72 6.66 -2.55
N ALA A 73 4.03 7.29 -1.61
CA ALA A 73 4.01 8.74 -1.44
C ALA A 73 3.87 9.07 0.04
N GLY A 74 4.39 10.23 0.45
CA GLY A 74 4.22 10.77 1.79
C GLY A 74 3.11 11.81 1.89
N ALA A 75 2.80 12.23 3.11
CA ALA A 75 1.93 13.38 3.35
C ALA A 75 2.58 14.69 2.90
N ASN A 76 3.90 14.80 3.07
CA ASN A 76 4.73 15.95 2.73
C ASN A 76 6.22 15.53 2.68
N SER A 77 7.13 16.50 2.52
CA SER A 77 8.57 16.27 2.40
C SER A 77 9.27 15.71 3.64
N THR A 78 8.61 15.68 4.81
CA THR A 78 9.19 15.15 6.06
C THR A 78 8.44 13.93 6.60
N GLN A 79 7.24 13.64 6.07
CA GLN A 79 6.38 12.55 6.52
C GLN A 79 6.14 11.57 5.37
N TYR A 80 7.10 10.66 5.19
CA TYR A 80 7.07 9.61 4.17
C TYR A 80 7.83 8.38 4.68
N VAL A 81 7.54 7.23 4.05
CA VAL A 81 8.29 6.00 4.28
C VAL A 81 9.50 6.01 3.33
N SER A 82 10.71 5.97 3.88
CA SER A 82 11.97 5.98 3.12
C SER A 82 12.36 4.60 2.59
N SER A 83 12.04 3.54 3.33
CA SER A 83 12.24 2.15 2.93
C SER A 83 11.16 1.27 3.54
N PHE A 84 10.81 0.21 2.82
CA PHE A 84 9.84 -0.78 3.28
C PHE A 84 10.17 -2.14 2.67
N GLN A 85 9.69 -3.19 3.33
CA GLN A 85 9.63 -4.53 2.76
C GLN A 85 8.25 -4.75 2.17
N LEU A 86 8.19 -5.41 1.00
CA LEU A 86 6.93 -5.80 0.38
C LEU A 86 6.72 -7.29 0.60
N LEU A 87 5.58 -7.64 1.18
CA LEU A 87 5.16 -9.02 1.38
C LEU A 87 3.87 -9.26 0.59
N TYR A 88 3.67 -10.49 0.14
CA TYR A 88 2.46 -10.92 -0.56
C TYR A 88 1.97 -12.27 -0.05
N SER A 89 0.67 -12.53 -0.20
CA SER A 89 0.01 -13.76 0.21
C SER A 89 -1.16 -14.05 -0.73
N MET A 90 -1.49 -15.34 -0.87
CA MET A 90 -2.65 -15.83 -1.60
C MET A 90 -3.76 -16.36 -0.66
N ASP A 91 -3.46 -16.50 0.63
CA ASP A 91 -4.34 -17.11 1.64
C ASP A 91 -4.58 -16.20 2.86
N ASN A 92 -3.97 -15.01 2.87
CA ASN A 92 -4.01 -14.05 3.97
C ASN A 92 -3.46 -14.57 5.31
N ASN A 93 -2.76 -15.71 5.31
CA ASN A 93 -2.20 -16.33 6.51
C ASN A 93 -0.68 -16.44 6.42
N THR A 94 -0.17 -16.87 5.28
CA THR A 94 1.27 -17.05 5.04
C THR A 94 1.74 -16.00 4.03
N PHE A 95 2.72 -15.21 4.43
CA PHE A 95 3.28 -14.14 3.61
C PHE A 95 4.71 -14.44 3.18
N SER A 96 5.02 -14.11 1.94
CA SER A 96 6.36 -14.23 1.35
C SER A 96 6.92 -12.84 1.05
N TYR A 97 8.22 -12.65 1.27
CA TYR A 97 8.91 -11.41 0.89
C TYR A 97 9.08 -11.34 -0.63
N VAL A 98 8.86 -10.15 -1.20
CA VAL A 98 9.32 -9.84 -2.55
C VAL A 98 10.83 -9.59 -2.48
N THR A 99 11.59 -10.45 -3.14
CA THR A 99 13.03 -10.25 -3.34
C THR A 99 13.25 -9.63 -4.71
N LEU A 100 13.77 -8.40 -4.73
CA LEU A 100 14.21 -7.74 -5.96
C LEU A 100 15.69 -8.12 -6.17
N TYR A 101 15.97 -8.82 -7.27
CA TYR A 101 17.32 -9.16 -7.71
C TYR A 101 17.81 -8.15 -8.75
#